data_AF-A0A7C4QUQ9-F1
#
_entry.id   AF-A0A7C4QUQ9-F1
#
_cell.length_a   1.000
_cell.length_b   1.000
_cell.length_c   1.000
_cell.angle_alpha   90.00
_cell.angle_beta   90.00
_cell.angle_gamma   90.00
#
_symmetry.space_group_name_H-M   'P 1'
#
loop_
_entity.id
_entity.type
_entity.pdbx_description
1 polymer ?
#
loop_
_entity_poly.entity_id
_entity_poly.type
_entity_poly.pdbx_seq_one_letter_code
_entity_poly.pdbx_strand_id
1 'polypeptide(L)'
;MNWLLWRSEYSAGDQAGAPVPPAAVWERIITAADSSSLEIYQRGQKVGACRWMVTVGGERPRAATEAGDDTTPDGMIRKVTGYTLDFDGNAMFKELGFNLRFNFRTVLDDPQRWREVNIRLAARPYSWEVQAEAAAEKLVLRLADEQGQAEFSYQFADLARPEKILQDFEVPAPLAALAASMLPSVGATNLAQLTPGLRWEARTDSLRFGRSAIRAYRLQARLFDRYHARLYVSRAGELLRVELPGDIVMVNHALMIF
;
A
#
# COMPACT_ATOMS: atom_id res chain seq x y z
N MET A 1 -24.37 28.18 18.65
CA MET A 1 -23.56 26.95 18.64
C MET A 1 -22.24 27.27 17.97
N ASN A 2 -21.10 27.20 18.66
CA ASN A 2 -19.86 27.83 18.18
C ASN A 2 -18.97 26.80 17.44
N TRP A 3 -18.31 27.22 16.36
CA TRP A 3 -17.42 26.37 15.53
C TRP A 3 -16.29 25.72 16.34
N LEU A 4 -15.87 26.38 17.42
CA LEU A 4 -14.88 25.85 18.37
C LEU A 4 -15.41 24.69 19.23
N LEU A 5 -16.73 24.62 19.48
CA LEU A 5 -17.38 23.53 20.19
C LEU A 5 -17.57 22.30 19.28
N TRP A 6 -17.90 22.52 18.01
CA TRP A 6 -17.87 21.46 17.00
C TRP A 6 -16.44 20.92 16.81
N ARG A 7 -15.44 21.80 16.81
CA ARG A 7 -14.04 21.36 16.77
C ARG A 7 -13.62 20.61 18.05
N SER A 8 -14.07 20.98 19.25
CA SER A 8 -13.74 20.20 20.46
C SER A 8 -14.47 18.86 20.55
N GLU A 9 -15.68 18.74 19.98
CA GLU A 9 -16.45 17.49 19.96
C GLU A 9 -16.04 16.56 18.79
N TYR A 10 -15.58 17.13 17.66
CA TYR A 10 -15.26 16.38 16.44
C TYR A 10 -13.76 16.35 16.08
N SER A 11 -12.89 17.11 16.77
CA SER A 11 -11.42 17.01 16.67
C SER A 11 -10.80 16.17 17.79
N ALA A 12 -11.60 15.41 18.54
CA ALA A 12 -11.08 14.33 19.37
C ALA A 12 -10.63 13.17 18.46
N GLY A 13 -9.49 13.35 17.80
CA GLY A 13 -8.73 12.29 17.12
C GLY A 13 -8.14 11.25 18.06
N ASP A 14 -8.72 11.04 19.25
CA ASP A 14 -8.11 10.25 20.32
C ASP A 14 -9.12 9.55 21.25
N GLN A 15 -10.30 9.15 20.77
CA GLN A 15 -10.96 7.95 21.33
C GLN A 15 -10.35 6.67 20.74
N ALA A 16 -9.04 6.69 20.52
CA ALA A 16 -8.30 5.49 20.20
C ALA A 16 -8.32 4.60 21.45
N GLY A 17 -8.83 3.39 21.29
CA GLY A 17 -8.83 2.38 22.32
C GLY A 17 -7.40 1.92 22.65
N ALA A 18 -7.32 0.81 23.39
CA ALA A 18 -6.06 0.28 23.88
C ALA A 18 -5.03 0.09 22.74
N PRO A 19 -3.74 0.40 23.00
CA PRO A 19 -2.67 0.12 22.05
C PRO A 19 -2.59 -1.39 21.78
N VAL A 20 -2.27 -1.74 20.54
CA VAL A 20 -2.12 -3.12 20.07
C VAL A 20 -0.78 -3.22 19.33
N PRO A 21 -0.07 -4.35 19.38
CA PRO A 21 1.13 -4.53 18.57
C PRO A 21 0.83 -4.36 17.06
N PRO A 22 1.54 -3.48 16.33
CA PRO A 22 1.35 -3.32 14.89
C PRO A 22 1.52 -4.61 14.10
N ALA A 23 2.46 -5.46 14.52
CA ALA A 23 2.70 -6.79 13.93
C ALA A 23 1.44 -7.67 13.97
N ALA A 24 0.68 -7.64 15.07
CA ALA A 24 -0.56 -8.42 15.19
C ALA A 24 -1.67 -7.91 14.25
N VAL A 25 -1.69 -6.60 13.95
CA VAL A 25 -2.65 -6.04 12.97
C VAL A 25 -2.20 -6.38 11.54
N TRP A 26 -0.90 -6.33 11.25
CA TRP A 26 -0.35 -6.75 9.96
C TRP A 26 -0.60 -8.23 9.68
N GLU A 27 -0.38 -9.09 10.68
CA GLU A 27 -0.68 -10.52 10.58
C GLU A 27 -2.15 -10.75 10.23
N ARG A 28 -3.08 -10.02 10.84
CA ARG A 28 -4.50 -10.06 10.46
C ARG A 28 -4.74 -9.61 9.03
N ILE A 29 -4.09 -8.54 8.56
CA ILE A 29 -4.22 -8.08 7.17
C ILE A 29 -3.71 -9.14 6.19
N ILE A 30 -2.58 -9.78 6.50
CA ILE A 30 -1.96 -10.81 5.63
C ILE A 30 -2.76 -12.12 5.66
N THR A 31 -3.42 -12.43 6.76
CA THR A 31 -4.22 -13.65 6.91
C THR A 31 -5.71 -13.44 6.62
N ALA A 32 -6.10 -12.26 6.11
CA ALA A 32 -7.46 -11.96 5.73
C ALA A 32 -7.94 -12.90 4.62
N ALA A 33 -9.11 -13.52 4.80
CA ALA A 33 -9.67 -14.45 3.84
C ALA A 33 -10.20 -13.75 2.57
N ASP A 34 -10.72 -12.53 2.75
CA ASP A 34 -11.44 -11.80 1.71
C ASP A 34 -10.63 -10.64 1.13
N SER A 35 -10.79 -10.43 -0.19
CA SER A 35 -10.21 -9.26 -0.86
C SER A 35 -10.98 -7.99 -0.49
N SER A 36 -10.27 -6.91 -0.20
CA SER A 36 -10.87 -5.61 0.08
C SER A 36 -10.97 -4.79 -1.21
N SER A 37 -12.20 -4.58 -1.71
CA SER A 37 -12.46 -3.69 -2.84
C SER A 37 -12.71 -2.27 -2.33
N LEU A 38 -11.93 -1.30 -2.79
CA LEU A 38 -11.88 0.05 -2.25
C LEU A 38 -12.19 1.08 -3.36
N GLU A 39 -13.00 2.08 -3.04
CA GLU A 39 -13.19 3.25 -3.88
C GLU A 39 -12.27 4.39 -3.44
N ILE A 40 -11.62 5.04 -4.40
CA ILE A 40 -10.62 6.08 -4.15
C ILE A 40 -11.28 7.43 -4.33
N TYR A 41 -11.14 8.27 -3.31
CA TYR A 41 -11.59 9.66 -3.28
C TYR A 41 -10.40 10.59 -3.09
N GLN A 42 -10.43 11.74 -3.74
CA GLN A 42 -9.52 12.85 -3.46
C GLN A 42 -10.37 14.09 -3.18
N ARG A 43 -10.17 14.75 -2.04
CA ARG A 43 -10.95 15.93 -1.61
C ARG A 43 -12.48 15.69 -1.70
N GLY A 44 -12.90 14.47 -1.36
CA GLY A 44 -14.30 14.04 -1.37
C GLY A 44 -14.89 13.67 -2.74
N GLN A 45 -14.14 13.81 -3.84
CA GLN A 45 -14.58 13.40 -5.17
C GLN A 45 -14.05 12.01 -5.52
N LYS A 46 -14.91 11.12 -6.05
CA LYS A 46 -14.49 9.79 -6.50
C LYS A 46 -13.56 9.93 -7.71
N VAL A 47 -12.33 9.45 -7.56
CA VAL A 47 -11.30 9.47 -8.61
C VAL A 47 -11.04 8.07 -9.17
N GLY A 48 -11.37 6.99 -8.45
CA GLY A 48 -11.06 5.65 -8.93
C GLY A 48 -11.47 4.52 -8.02
N ALA A 49 -10.86 3.36 -8.23
CA ALA A 49 -11.05 2.17 -7.41
C ALA A 49 -9.77 1.32 -7.41
N CYS A 50 -9.61 0.53 -6.36
CA CYS A 50 -8.55 -0.45 -6.22
C CYS A 50 -9.01 -1.67 -5.45
N ARG A 51 -8.20 -2.71 -5.49
CA ARG A 51 -8.44 -3.96 -4.78
C ARG A 51 -7.16 -4.36 -4.06
N TRP A 52 -7.32 -4.73 -2.79
CA TRP A 52 -6.32 -5.38 -1.98
C TRP A 52 -6.68 -6.86 -1.87
N MET A 53 -5.73 -7.75 -2.14
CA MET A 53 -5.90 -9.20 -2.07
C MET A 53 -4.67 -9.84 -1.48
N VAL A 54 -4.89 -10.88 -0.67
CA VAL A 54 -3.82 -11.75 -0.20
C VAL A 54 -4.06 -13.15 -0.74
N THR A 55 -3.03 -13.73 -1.35
CA THR A 55 -3.04 -15.10 -1.85
C THR A 55 -2.07 -15.92 -1.02
N VAL A 56 -2.54 -17.04 -0.48
CA VAL A 56 -1.68 -17.98 0.25
C VAL A 56 -0.88 -18.81 -0.75
N GLY A 57 0.44 -18.76 -0.62
CA GLY A 57 1.35 -19.64 -1.34
C GLY A 57 1.30 -21.05 -0.74
N GLY A 58 0.82 -22.01 -1.52
CA GLY A 58 1.05 -23.43 -1.27
C GLY A 58 2.23 -23.93 -2.09
N GLU A 59 2.76 -25.10 -1.73
CA GLU A 59 3.66 -25.86 -2.60
C GLU A 59 3.10 -25.90 -4.04
N ARG A 60 3.82 -25.29 -4.99
CA ARG A 60 3.63 -25.62 -6.41
C ARG A 60 4.02 -27.10 -6.54
N PRO A 61 3.20 -27.97 -7.15
CA PRO A 61 3.71 -29.26 -7.57
C PRO A 61 4.87 -28.94 -8.50
N ARG A 62 6.08 -29.32 -8.07
CA ARG A 62 7.25 -29.38 -8.94
C ARG A 62 6.79 -30.19 -10.15
N ALA A 63 6.94 -29.62 -11.36
CA ALA A 63 6.49 -30.25 -12.59
C ALA A 63 6.84 -31.74 -12.53
N ALA A 64 5.80 -32.57 -12.56
CA ALA A 64 5.91 -34.00 -12.41
C ALA A 64 6.86 -34.50 -13.49
N THR A 65 8.06 -34.91 -13.08
CA THR A 65 8.74 -35.98 -13.80
C THR A 65 7.78 -37.17 -13.73
N GLU A 66 7.31 -37.61 -14.88
CA GLU A 66 6.46 -38.80 -15.02
C GLU A 66 7.08 -39.98 -14.26
N ALA A 67 6.48 -40.35 -13.13
CA ALA A 67 6.32 -41.73 -12.65
C ALA A 67 5.90 -41.74 -11.17
N GLY A 68 4.70 -42.25 -10.92
CA GLY A 68 4.45 -43.10 -9.75
C GLY A 68 3.88 -42.41 -8.51
N ASP A 69 2.62 -42.78 -8.24
CA ASP A 69 1.92 -42.76 -6.96
C ASP A 69 1.25 -41.44 -6.53
N ASP A 70 0.01 -41.31 -7.01
CA ASP A 70 -0.98 -40.35 -6.56
C ASP A 70 -1.54 -40.81 -5.19
N THR A 71 -0.75 -40.61 -4.14
CA THR A 71 -1.14 -40.84 -2.74
C THR A 71 -0.91 -39.59 -1.91
N THR A 72 -1.52 -38.46 -2.32
CA THR A 72 -1.81 -37.38 -1.36
C THR A 72 -3.26 -37.49 -0.91
N PRO A 73 -3.53 -37.88 0.36
CA PRO A 73 -4.88 -37.93 0.89
C PRO A 73 -5.52 -36.54 0.84
N ASP A 74 -6.70 -36.47 0.24
CA ASP A 74 -7.54 -35.28 0.18
C ASP A 74 -7.86 -34.84 1.63
N GLY A 75 -7.17 -33.82 2.12
CA GLY A 75 -7.28 -33.36 3.52
C GLY A 75 -5.98 -32.97 4.23
N MET A 76 -4.80 -33.16 3.62
CA MET A 76 -3.57 -32.55 4.18
C MET A 76 -3.55 -31.04 3.94
N ILE A 77 -3.54 -30.27 5.04
CA ILE A 77 -3.28 -28.83 5.03
C ILE A 77 -1.92 -28.62 4.34
N ARG A 78 -1.93 -28.10 3.11
CA ARG A 78 -0.71 -27.70 2.40
C ARG A 78 0.05 -26.75 3.32
N LYS A 79 1.30 -27.07 3.63
CA LYS A 79 2.14 -26.17 4.43
C LYS A 79 2.17 -24.82 3.72
N VAL A 80 1.75 -23.78 4.43
CA VAL A 80 1.82 -22.42 3.92
C VAL A 80 3.29 -22.09 3.74
N THR A 81 3.72 -21.89 2.49
CA THR A 81 5.12 -21.59 2.16
C THR A 81 5.38 -20.09 2.10
N GLY A 82 4.32 -19.29 2.00
CA GLY A 82 4.40 -17.84 1.96
C GLY A 82 3.07 -17.17 1.60
N TYR A 83 3.11 -15.87 1.38
CA TYR A 83 1.96 -15.04 1.01
C TYR A 83 2.33 -14.14 -0.17
N THR A 84 1.37 -13.91 -1.06
CA THR A 84 1.48 -12.87 -2.09
C THR A 84 0.43 -11.81 -1.81
N LEU A 85 0.87 -10.57 -1.61
CA LEU A 85 0.02 -9.40 -1.48
C LEU A 85 -0.08 -8.72 -2.84
N ASP A 86 -1.30 -8.55 -3.34
CA ASP A 86 -1.58 -7.80 -4.57
C ASP A 86 -2.47 -6.60 -4.24
N PHE A 87 -2.04 -5.42 -4.66
CA PHE A 87 -2.78 -4.17 -4.58
C PHE A 87 -2.80 -3.52 -5.95
N ASP A 88 -3.94 -3.56 -6.62
CA ASP A 88 -4.09 -3.12 -8.00
C ASP A 88 -5.27 -2.17 -8.18
N GLY A 89 -5.16 -1.20 -9.10
CA GLY A 89 -6.22 -0.24 -9.31
C GLY A 89 -5.92 0.84 -10.33
N ASN A 90 -6.86 1.77 -10.44
CA ASN A 90 -6.72 2.95 -11.27
C ASN A 90 -7.39 4.18 -10.65
N ALA A 91 -6.84 5.36 -10.90
CA ALA A 91 -7.35 6.64 -10.42
C ALA A 91 -7.20 7.74 -11.47
N MET A 92 -8.30 8.42 -11.78
CA MET A 92 -8.37 9.59 -12.66
C MET A 92 -8.26 10.87 -11.83
N PHE A 93 -7.09 11.50 -11.87
CA PHE A 93 -6.83 12.76 -11.20
C PHE A 93 -7.18 13.92 -12.14
N LYS A 94 -8.47 14.29 -12.19
CA LYS A 94 -8.98 15.31 -13.14
C LYS A 94 -8.26 16.65 -13.04
N GLU A 95 -7.96 17.10 -11.82
CA GLU A 95 -7.23 18.36 -11.59
C GLU A 95 -5.78 18.31 -12.10
N LEU A 96 -5.17 17.13 -12.13
CA LEU A 96 -3.81 16.90 -12.61
C LEU A 96 -3.76 16.48 -14.08
N GLY A 97 -4.92 16.20 -14.70
CA GLY A 97 -5.03 15.88 -16.12
C GLY A 97 -4.55 14.49 -16.54
N PHE A 98 -4.39 13.52 -15.62
CA PHE A 98 -3.95 12.17 -15.96
C PHE A 98 -4.72 11.05 -15.26
N ASN A 99 -4.67 9.85 -15.87
CA ASN A 99 -5.12 8.61 -15.28
C ASN A 99 -3.91 7.77 -14.84
N LEU A 100 -3.88 7.39 -13.57
CA LEU A 100 -2.87 6.52 -13.01
C LEU A 100 -3.41 5.10 -12.91
N ARG A 101 -2.77 4.15 -13.57
CA ARG A 101 -2.91 2.72 -13.26
C ARG A 101 -1.76 2.33 -12.35
N PHE A 102 -2.06 1.58 -11.30
CA PHE A 102 -1.04 1.09 -10.38
C PHE A 102 -1.25 -0.39 -10.07
N ASN A 103 -0.14 -1.07 -9.85
CA ASN A 103 -0.09 -2.43 -9.35
C ASN A 103 1.08 -2.53 -8.39
N PHE A 104 0.83 -3.11 -7.23
CA PHE A 104 1.83 -3.41 -6.23
C PHE A 104 1.68 -4.88 -5.91
N ARG A 105 2.77 -5.61 -6.05
CA ARG A 105 2.87 -7.02 -5.70
C ARG A 105 4.01 -7.20 -4.72
N THR A 106 3.78 -7.90 -3.63
CA THR A 106 4.82 -8.29 -2.69
C THR A 106 4.70 -9.77 -2.38
N VAL A 107 5.80 -10.49 -2.52
CA VAL A 107 5.90 -11.90 -2.14
C VAL A 107 6.63 -11.98 -0.81
N LEU A 108 6.01 -12.69 0.13
CA LEU A 108 6.50 -12.95 1.48
C LEU A 108 6.75 -14.45 1.63
N ASP A 109 7.90 -14.84 2.16
CA ASP A 109 8.16 -16.21 2.63
C ASP A 109 7.67 -16.36 4.09
N ASP A 110 7.51 -17.58 4.60
CA ASP A 110 7.34 -17.85 6.03
C ASP A 110 8.69 -17.61 6.78
N PRO A 111 8.80 -16.77 7.83
CA PRO A 111 7.78 -16.07 8.62
C PRO A 111 7.55 -14.59 8.22
N GLN A 112 6.80 -14.36 7.15
CA GLN A 112 6.46 -13.05 6.57
C GLN A 112 7.66 -12.18 6.17
N ARG A 113 8.79 -12.78 5.79
CA ARG A 113 9.94 -12.04 5.25
C ARG A 113 9.69 -11.70 3.79
N TRP A 114 9.84 -10.44 3.42
CA TRP A 114 9.69 -10.04 2.03
C TRP A 114 10.80 -10.66 1.18
N ARG A 115 10.42 -11.17 0.01
CA ARG A 115 11.33 -11.81 -0.96
C ARG A 115 11.41 -11.00 -2.23
N GLU A 116 10.26 -10.59 -2.75
CA GLU A 116 10.14 -9.84 -3.99
C GLU A 116 9.12 -8.71 -3.80
N VAL A 117 9.45 -7.53 -4.31
CA VAL A 117 8.52 -6.40 -4.41
C VAL A 117 8.51 -5.94 -5.86
N ASN A 118 7.34 -5.87 -6.47
CA ASN A 118 7.13 -5.28 -7.78
C ASN A 118 6.10 -4.15 -7.64
N ILE A 119 6.48 -2.95 -8.08
CA ILE A 119 5.60 -1.80 -8.12
C ILE A 119 5.56 -1.32 -9.56
N ARG A 120 4.38 -1.30 -10.16
CA ARG A 120 4.15 -0.75 -11.48
C ARG A 120 3.20 0.43 -11.39
N LEU A 121 3.63 1.56 -11.92
CA LEU A 121 2.82 2.76 -12.07
C LEU A 121 2.76 3.08 -13.56
N ALA A 122 1.60 3.51 -14.07
CA ALA A 122 1.47 3.90 -15.46
C ALA A 122 0.51 5.09 -15.59
N ALA A 123 1.01 6.16 -16.19
CA ALA A 123 0.23 7.34 -16.55
C ALA A 123 0.66 7.75 -17.95
N ARG A 124 -0.16 7.40 -18.95
CA ARG A 124 0.21 7.54 -20.37
C ARG A 124 0.78 8.93 -20.68
N PRO A 125 1.87 9.02 -21.46
CA PRO A 125 2.58 7.91 -22.13
C PRO A 125 3.55 7.13 -21.22
N TYR A 126 3.73 7.56 -19.98
CA TYR A 126 4.76 7.06 -19.09
C TYR A 126 4.36 5.74 -18.38
N SER A 127 5.34 4.86 -18.19
CA SER A 127 5.25 3.72 -17.29
C SER A 127 6.52 3.55 -16.46
N TRP A 128 6.34 3.15 -15.21
CA TRP A 128 7.40 2.93 -14.24
C TRP A 128 7.24 1.56 -13.63
N GLU A 129 8.35 0.85 -13.51
CA GLU A 129 8.41 -0.41 -12.78
C GLU A 129 9.59 -0.40 -11.82
N VAL A 130 9.32 -0.75 -10.57
CA VAL A 130 10.31 -0.96 -9.52
C VAL A 130 10.25 -2.44 -9.18
N GLN A 131 11.36 -3.14 -9.35
CA GLN A 131 11.51 -4.54 -8.94
C GLN A 131 12.62 -4.63 -7.91
N ALA A 132 12.33 -5.13 -6.72
CA ALA A 132 13.32 -5.39 -5.69
C ALA A 132 13.28 -6.86 -5.30
N GLU A 133 14.45 -7.48 -5.21
CA GLU A 133 14.60 -8.88 -4.83
C GLU A 133 15.57 -9.00 -3.65
N ALA A 134 15.09 -9.59 -2.54
CA ALA A 134 15.85 -9.69 -1.30
C ALA A 134 17.07 -10.60 -1.44
N ALA A 135 16.91 -11.76 -2.11
CA ALA A 135 17.97 -12.75 -2.26
C ALA A 135 19.13 -12.25 -3.13
N ALA A 136 18.83 -11.44 -4.14
CA ALA A 136 19.82 -10.85 -5.03
C ALA A 136 20.34 -9.48 -4.54
N GLU A 137 19.77 -8.94 -3.45
CA GLU A 137 20.00 -7.57 -2.94
C GLU A 137 19.94 -6.50 -4.05
N LYS A 138 19.04 -6.71 -5.01
CA LYS A 138 19.02 -5.97 -6.27
C LYS A 138 17.72 -5.18 -6.41
N LEU A 139 17.86 -3.94 -6.87
CA LEU A 139 16.76 -3.06 -7.28
C LEU A 139 16.89 -2.78 -8.78
N VAL A 140 15.85 -3.05 -9.54
CA VAL A 140 15.74 -2.69 -10.96
C VAL A 140 14.64 -1.67 -11.12
N LEU A 141 14.97 -0.55 -11.74
CA LEU A 141 14.03 0.50 -12.12
C LEU A 141 13.89 0.49 -13.64
N ARG A 142 12.66 0.43 -14.13
CA ARG A 142 12.35 0.61 -15.55
C ARG A 142 11.48 1.83 -15.73
N LEU A 143 11.85 2.65 -16.70
CA LEU A 143 11.08 3.78 -17.18
C LEU A 143 10.76 3.52 -18.66
N ALA A 144 9.53 3.76 -19.06
CA ALA A 144 9.16 3.85 -20.46
C ALA A 144 8.38 5.14 -20.70
N ASP A 145 8.65 5.78 -21.82
CA ASP A 145 7.94 6.95 -22.32
C ASP A 145 7.82 6.89 -23.85
N GLU A 146 7.53 8.01 -24.50
CA GLU A 146 7.43 8.08 -25.97
C GLU A 146 8.79 7.95 -26.69
N GLN A 147 9.89 8.24 -25.99
CA GLN A 147 11.25 8.28 -26.53
C GLN A 147 11.94 6.93 -26.43
N GLY A 148 11.55 6.09 -25.47
CA GLY A 148 12.02 4.71 -25.37
C GLY A 148 11.83 4.09 -24.01
N GLN A 149 12.65 3.08 -23.72
CA GLN A 149 12.72 2.43 -22.42
C GLN A 149 14.12 2.57 -21.84
N ALA A 150 14.21 2.91 -20.56
CA ALA A 150 15.44 2.94 -19.79
C ALA A 150 15.33 1.93 -18.64
N GLU A 151 16.39 1.15 -18.42
CA GLU A 151 16.50 0.23 -17.30
C GLU A 151 17.75 0.58 -16.49
N PHE A 152 17.58 0.72 -15.18
CA PHE A 152 18.63 1.01 -14.22
C PHE A 152 18.67 -0.09 -13.17
N SER A 153 19.86 -0.51 -12.78
CA SER A 153 20.06 -1.59 -11.82
C SER A 153 20.98 -1.13 -10.70
N TYR A 154 20.51 -1.25 -9.47
CA TYR A 154 21.22 -0.85 -8.26
C TYR A 154 21.33 -2.02 -7.29
N GLN A 155 22.36 -1.98 -6.44
CA GLN A 155 22.46 -2.84 -5.27
C GLN A 155 21.78 -2.16 -4.08
N PHE A 156 21.36 -2.90 -3.06
CA PHE A 156 20.77 -2.28 -1.86
C PHE A 156 21.76 -1.38 -1.11
N ALA A 157 23.06 -1.67 -1.20
CA ALA A 157 24.09 -0.78 -0.69
C ALA A 157 24.04 0.63 -1.32
N ASP A 158 23.53 0.77 -2.56
CA ASP A 158 23.38 2.05 -3.23
C ASP A 158 22.18 2.86 -2.70
N LEU A 159 21.18 2.19 -2.08
CA LEU A 159 20.03 2.87 -1.45
C LEU A 159 20.45 3.72 -0.24
N ALA A 160 21.64 3.51 0.32
CA ALA A 160 22.22 4.37 1.34
C ALA A 160 22.56 5.78 0.80
N ARG A 161 22.63 5.95 -0.53
CA ARG A 161 22.89 7.20 -1.23
C ARG A 161 21.74 7.52 -2.20
N PRO A 162 20.55 7.88 -1.68
CA PRO A 162 19.36 8.10 -2.49
C PRO A 162 19.55 9.21 -3.54
N GLU A 163 20.47 10.14 -3.32
CA GLU A 163 20.84 11.19 -4.27
C GLU A 163 21.35 10.64 -5.60
N LYS A 164 22.05 9.49 -5.60
CA LYS A 164 22.53 8.88 -6.84
C LYS A 164 21.37 8.35 -7.68
N ILE A 165 20.44 7.68 -7.02
CA ILE A 165 19.25 7.12 -7.67
C ILE A 165 18.40 8.25 -8.25
N LEU A 166 18.22 9.35 -7.51
CA LEU A 166 17.45 10.51 -7.97
C LEU A 166 18.11 11.29 -9.10
N GLN A 167 19.45 11.26 -9.22
CA GLN A 167 20.16 11.90 -10.33
C GLN A 167 20.04 11.11 -11.63
N ASP A 168 20.10 9.78 -11.52
CA ASP A 168 19.92 8.89 -12.67
C ASP A 168 18.45 8.81 -13.11
N PHE A 169 17.52 9.09 -12.18
CA PHE A 169 16.08 8.93 -12.36
C PHE A 169 15.35 10.29 -12.34
N GLU A 170 15.07 10.84 -13.52
CA GLU A 170 14.14 11.96 -13.63
C GLU A 170 12.72 11.50 -13.31
N VAL A 171 12.15 12.00 -12.21
CA VAL A 171 10.75 11.75 -11.85
C VAL A 171 9.85 12.47 -12.84
N PRO A 172 9.02 11.77 -13.64
CA PRO A 172 8.26 12.49 -14.65
C PRO A 172 7.14 13.32 -14.05
N ALA A 173 6.69 14.32 -14.81
CA ALA A 173 5.76 15.34 -14.36
C ALA A 173 4.48 14.79 -13.69
N PRO A 174 3.82 13.72 -14.17
CA PRO A 174 2.62 13.20 -13.51
C PRO A 174 2.87 12.70 -12.08
N LEU A 175 3.98 12.00 -11.84
CA LEU A 175 4.34 11.51 -10.51
C LEU A 175 4.80 12.64 -9.60
N ALA A 176 5.58 13.60 -10.15
CA ALA A 176 5.99 14.78 -9.41
C ALA A 176 4.75 15.62 -8.97
N ALA A 177 3.77 15.80 -9.86
CA ALA A 177 2.53 16.50 -9.56
C ALA A 177 1.68 15.78 -8.51
N LEU A 178 1.58 14.44 -8.60
CA LEU A 178 0.89 13.64 -7.57
C LEU A 178 1.58 13.79 -6.22
N ALA A 179 2.90 13.62 -6.18
CA ALA A 179 3.69 13.77 -4.95
C ALA A 179 3.52 15.16 -4.34
N ALA A 180 3.57 16.23 -5.15
CA ALA A 180 3.33 17.60 -4.70
C ALA A 180 1.90 17.79 -4.15
N SER A 181 0.89 17.13 -4.73
CA SER A 181 -0.49 17.18 -4.22
C SER A 181 -0.67 16.47 -2.88
N MET A 182 0.09 15.38 -2.65
CA MET A 182 0.07 14.61 -1.41
C MET A 182 0.89 15.27 -0.30
N LEU A 183 1.99 15.92 -0.69
CA LEU A 183 3.01 16.46 0.21
C LEU A 183 3.25 17.96 -0.07
N PRO A 184 2.23 18.83 0.01
CA PRO A 184 2.30 20.22 -0.46
C PRO A 184 3.31 21.10 0.28
N SER A 185 3.79 20.65 1.46
CA SER A 185 4.79 21.37 2.25
C SER A 185 6.21 20.81 2.12
N VAL A 186 6.41 19.77 1.30
CA VAL A 186 7.73 19.34 0.83
C VAL A 186 8.05 20.15 -0.44
N GLY A 187 7.98 21.48 -0.35
CA GLY A 187 8.34 22.35 -1.48
C GLY A 187 9.84 22.27 -1.70
N ALA A 188 10.29 21.89 -2.91
CA ALA A 188 11.71 21.82 -3.34
C ALA A 188 12.69 21.33 -2.26
N THR A 189 12.22 20.51 -1.32
CA THR A 189 12.99 20.13 -0.14
C THR A 189 13.85 18.97 -0.57
N ASN A 190 15.13 19.04 -0.26
CA ASN A 190 16.11 18.03 -0.61
C ASN A 190 15.61 16.67 -0.09
N LEU A 191 15.08 15.81 -0.97
CA LEU A 191 14.56 14.48 -0.65
C LEU A 191 15.62 13.66 0.12
N ALA A 192 16.90 14.01 0.00
CA ALA A 192 18.03 13.45 0.74
C ALA A 192 18.03 13.75 2.26
N GLN A 193 17.28 14.75 2.73
CA GLN A 193 17.14 15.05 4.17
C GLN A 193 15.96 14.33 4.83
N LEU A 194 15.17 13.59 4.04
CA LEU A 194 14.08 12.79 4.57
C LEU A 194 14.67 11.54 5.21
N THR A 195 14.56 11.41 6.53
CA THR A 195 14.95 10.17 7.21
C THR A 195 14.00 9.05 6.79
N PRO A 196 14.47 8.00 6.10
CA PRO A 196 13.63 6.86 5.76
C PRO A 196 13.36 6.08 7.06
N GLY A 197 12.13 6.16 7.55
CA GLY A 197 11.73 5.48 8.77
C GLY A 197 10.22 5.49 8.94
N LEU A 198 9.57 4.41 8.53
CA LEU A 198 8.12 4.24 8.69
C LEU A 198 7.85 3.71 10.11
N ARG A 199 7.47 4.60 11.03
CA ARG A 199 7.06 4.18 12.39
C ARG A 199 5.58 3.86 12.39
N TRP A 200 5.26 2.60 12.71
CA TRP A 200 3.90 2.10 12.80
C TRP A 200 3.41 2.09 14.23
N GLU A 201 2.20 2.57 14.43
CA GLU A 201 1.46 2.51 15.69
C GLU A 201 0.10 1.86 15.43
N ALA A 202 -0.35 0.98 16.31
CA ALA A 202 -1.65 0.34 16.19
C ALA A 202 -2.45 0.49 17.47
N ARG A 203 -3.75 0.75 17.33
CA ARG A 203 -4.69 0.89 18.43
C ARG A 203 -6.02 0.25 18.05
N THR A 204 -6.79 -0.20 19.02
CA THR A 204 -8.22 -0.47 18.79
C THR A 204 -8.95 0.82 18.52
N ASP A 205 -9.97 0.82 17.66
CA ASP A 205 -10.74 2.01 17.31
C ASP A 205 -12.18 1.62 16.92
N SER A 206 -13.04 2.60 16.67
CA SER A 206 -14.34 2.40 16.07
C SER A 206 -14.52 3.34 14.90
N LEU A 207 -14.82 2.77 13.73
CA LEU A 207 -15.08 3.53 12.52
C LEU A 207 -16.59 3.77 12.41
N ARG A 208 -17.00 5.04 12.46
CA ARG A 208 -18.41 5.43 12.29
C ARG A 208 -18.77 5.52 10.81
N PHE A 209 -19.89 4.91 10.45
CA PHE A 209 -20.54 5.00 9.15
C PHE A 209 -22.01 5.34 9.34
N GLY A 210 -22.42 6.51 8.86
CA GLY A 210 -23.76 7.04 9.12
C GLY A 210 -24.04 7.11 10.63
N ARG A 211 -25.01 6.31 11.08
CA ARG A 211 -25.42 6.20 12.49
C ARG A 211 -24.82 5.00 13.22
N SER A 212 -24.11 4.12 12.52
CA SER A 212 -23.53 2.89 13.06
C SER A 212 -22.03 3.05 13.31
N ALA A 213 -21.50 2.27 14.24
CA ALA A 213 -20.06 2.23 14.53
C ALA A 213 -19.57 0.79 14.44
N ILE A 214 -18.53 0.55 13.65
CA ILE A 214 -17.89 -0.76 13.48
C ILE A 214 -16.59 -0.77 14.27
N ARG A 215 -16.36 -1.79 15.08
CA ARG A 215 -15.08 -1.97 15.79
C ARG A 215 -13.99 -2.36 14.79
N ALA A 216 -12.88 -1.65 14.85
CA ALA A 216 -11.76 -1.80 13.93
C ALA A 216 -10.42 -1.68 14.68
N TYR A 217 -9.33 -2.00 14.01
CA TYR A 217 -8.00 -1.58 14.40
C TYR A 217 -7.60 -0.37 13.56
N ARG A 218 -7.01 0.65 14.18
CA ARG A 218 -6.38 1.76 13.49
C ARG A 218 -4.88 1.55 13.50
N LEU A 219 -4.31 1.34 12.32
CA LEU A 219 -2.88 1.30 12.08
C LEU A 219 -2.47 2.65 11.48
N GLN A 220 -1.45 3.30 12.06
CA GLN A 220 -0.98 4.61 11.63
C GLN A 220 0.51 4.57 11.37
N ALA A 221 0.94 5.06 10.20
CA ALA A 221 2.33 5.33 9.90
C ALA A 221 2.59 6.83 9.92
N ARG A 222 3.72 7.25 10.50
CA ARG A 222 4.24 8.62 10.33
C ARG A 222 5.23 8.65 9.17
N LEU A 223 4.99 9.54 8.20
CA LEU A 223 5.84 9.77 7.03
C LEU A 223 6.47 11.16 7.14
N PHE A 224 7.80 11.23 6.98
CA PHE A 224 8.55 12.50 6.96
C PHE A 224 8.23 13.41 8.16
N ASP A 225 8.04 12.80 9.33
CA ASP A 225 7.72 13.41 10.61
C ASP A 225 6.43 14.23 10.73
N ARG A 226 5.77 14.53 9.61
CA ARG A 226 4.62 15.43 9.55
C ARG A 226 3.36 14.77 8.98
N TYR A 227 3.54 13.87 8.03
CA TYR A 227 2.43 13.27 7.32
C TYR A 227 2.03 11.95 7.99
N HIS A 228 0.76 11.60 7.88
CA HIS A 228 0.25 10.36 8.44
C HIS A 228 -0.49 9.59 7.35
N ALA A 229 -0.23 8.28 7.31
CA ALA A 229 -1.11 7.33 6.65
C ALA A 229 -1.87 6.57 7.73
N ARG A 230 -3.18 6.42 7.59
CA ARG A 230 -4.02 5.68 8.54
C ARG A 230 -4.79 4.60 7.82
N LEU A 231 -4.73 3.38 8.33
CA LEU A 231 -5.48 2.23 7.86
C LEU A 231 -6.44 1.82 8.96
N TYR A 232 -7.72 1.68 8.61
CA TYR A 232 -8.73 1.08 9.46
C TYR A 232 -8.99 -0.34 8.97
N VAL A 233 -8.78 -1.30 9.85
CA VAL A 233 -8.81 -2.73 9.55
C VAL A 233 -9.94 -3.38 10.34
N SER A 234 -10.74 -4.22 9.70
CA SER A 234 -11.77 -5.00 10.38
C SER A 234 -11.13 -6.01 11.35
N ARG A 235 -11.92 -6.58 12.26
CA ARG A 235 -11.39 -7.66 13.12
C ARG A 235 -10.99 -8.90 12.31
N ALA A 236 -11.57 -9.08 11.13
CA ALA A 236 -11.27 -10.17 10.20
C ALA A 236 -10.04 -9.87 9.31
N GLY A 237 -9.46 -8.66 9.38
CA GLY A 237 -8.25 -8.30 8.62
C GLY A 237 -8.50 -7.50 7.34
N GLU A 238 -9.75 -7.24 6.98
CA GLU A 238 -10.09 -6.48 5.77
C GLU A 238 -9.77 -4.99 5.93
N LEU A 239 -9.35 -4.34 4.85
CA LEU A 239 -9.20 -2.90 4.81
C LEU A 239 -10.58 -2.25 4.69
N LEU A 240 -10.98 -1.48 5.70
CA LEU A 240 -12.25 -0.76 5.73
C LEU A 240 -12.10 0.65 5.17
N ARG A 241 -11.00 1.33 5.54
CA ARG A 241 -10.69 2.69 5.09
C ARG A 241 -9.19 2.93 5.16
N VAL A 242 -8.65 3.61 4.17
CA VAL A 242 -7.26 4.08 4.16
C VAL A 242 -7.26 5.57 3.93
N GLU A 243 -6.54 6.30 4.75
CA GLU A 243 -6.34 7.74 4.64
C GLU A 243 -4.86 7.99 4.33
N LEU A 244 -4.59 8.68 3.24
CA LEU A 244 -3.28 9.10 2.82
C LEU A 244 -3.18 10.64 2.82
N PRO A 245 -1.97 11.20 2.83
CA PRO A 245 -1.77 12.63 2.63
C PRO A 245 -2.40 13.15 1.32
N GLY A 246 -2.73 14.45 1.28
CA GLY A 246 -3.38 15.08 0.13
C GLY A 246 -4.88 14.80 0.00
N ASP A 247 -5.56 14.53 1.12
CA ASP A 247 -7.00 14.21 1.20
C ASP A 247 -7.40 13.02 0.33
N ILE A 248 -6.48 12.06 0.15
CA ILE A 248 -6.75 10.81 -0.55
C ILE A 248 -7.31 9.82 0.46
N VAL A 249 -8.54 9.37 0.22
CA VAL A 249 -9.25 8.43 1.07
C VAL A 249 -9.71 7.25 0.22
N MET A 250 -9.39 6.05 0.65
CA MET A 250 -9.88 4.81 0.06
C MET A 250 -10.90 4.20 1.02
N VAL A 251 -12.10 3.89 0.55
CA VAL A 251 -13.19 3.36 1.39
C VAL A 251 -13.67 2.04 0.82
N ASN A 252 -13.83 1.04 1.68
CA ASN A 252 -14.30 -0.27 1.24
C ASN A 252 -15.72 -0.16 0.67
N HIS A 253 -15.91 -0.69 -0.52
CA HIS A 253 -17.18 -0.63 -1.24
C HIS A 253 -18.34 -1.24 -0.42
N ALA A 254 -18.07 -2.28 0.39
CA ALA A 254 -19.07 -2.88 1.26
C ALA A 254 -19.65 -1.91 2.31
N LEU A 255 -18.93 -0.85 2.66
CA LEU A 255 -19.35 0.16 3.63
C LEU A 255 -20.23 1.26 3.01
N MET A 256 -20.38 1.25 1.69
CA MET A 256 -21.17 2.24 0.96
C MET A 256 -22.56 1.78 0.56
N ILE A 257 -22.88 0.50 0.79
CA ILE A 257 -24.16 -0.12 0.42
C ILE A 257 -25.20 0.01 1.57
N PHE A 258 -24.86 0.70 2.67
CA PHE A 258 -25.72 0.87 3.86
C PHE A 258 -26.12 2.32 4.13
#